data_AF-A0A3D4DV10-F1
#
_entry.id   AF-A0A3D4DV10-F1
#
_cell.length_a   1.000
_cell.length_b   1.000
_cell.length_c   1.000
_cell.angle_alpha   90.00
_cell.angle_beta   90.00
_cell.angle_gamma   90.00
#
_symmetry.space_group_name_H-M   'P 1'
#
loop_
_entity.id
_entity.type
_entity.pdbx_description
1 polymer ?
#
loop_
_entity_poly.entity_id
_entity_poly.type
_entity_poly.pdbx_seq_one_letter_code
_entity_poly.pdbx_strand_id
1 'polypeptide(L)'
;MIFNRRKKYNGRVAALLPALGIQESDFGVFSLLDTLDIAWSQNYTEYEAALLVSYTVYGGMMRAGEPRAADVKSSIARVQGDWLAKGLVSKDLVARFSEKVGEWESEKNTSETQKEGFPPEEEVSRIFLANLPDPAASRPIDISQFSDGMIAYYENATSVGEKLGVPGFMSATKTAVVSVKEQPLCIYRYEKGPLGEFALVEIKANGAISNFGQLDGDTRTDFMNNVKYYLLTLHIRD
;
A
#
# COMPACT_ATOMS: atom_id res chain seq x y z
N MET A 1 -19.52 4.74 -26.69
CA MET A 1 -19.05 6.13 -26.47
C MET A 1 -18.34 6.36 -25.12
N ILE A 2 -18.71 5.65 -24.05
CA ILE A 2 -18.17 5.86 -22.68
C ILE A 2 -16.65 5.59 -22.59
N PHE A 3 -16.16 4.53 -23.23
CA PHE A 3 -14.71 4.21 -23.25
C PHE A 3 -13.85 5.32 -23.86
N ASN A 4 -14.33 6.01 -24.90
CA ASN A 4 -13.61 7.15 -25.48
C ASN A 4 -13.59 8.38 -24.56
N ARG A 5 -14.60 8.56 -23.70
CA ARG A 5 -14.63 9.66 -22.73
C ARG A 5 -13.65 9.41 -21.58
N ARG A 6 -13.63 8.19 -21.03
CA ARG A 6 -12.71 7.79 -19.96
C ARG A 6 -11.25 7.84 -20.41
N LYS A 7 -10.93 7.32 -21.60
CA LYS A 7 -9.58 7.41 -22.16
C LYS A 7 -9.12 8.86 -22.35
N LYS A 8 -10.01 9.74 -22.82
CA LYS A 8 -9.72 11.17 -22.97
C LYS A 8 -9.51 11.87 -21.63
N TYR A 9 -10.29 11.50 -20.60
CA TYR A 9 -10.13 11.99 -19.25
C TYR A 9 -8.78 11.58 -18.66
N ASN A 10 -8.43 10.30 -18.70
CA ASN A 10 -7.14 9.80 -18.20
C ASN A 10 -5.97 10.49 -18.89
N GLY A 11 -6.04 10.69 -20.22
CA GLY A 11 -5.01 11.42 -20.97
C GLY A 11 -4.87 12.89 -20.55
N ARG A 12 -5.98 13.57 -20.20
CA ARG A 12 -5.94 14.93 -19.67
C ARG A 12 -5.34 14.98 -18.28
N VAL A 13 -5.70 14.05 -17.39
CA VAL A 13 -5.12 13.96 -16.05
C VAL A 13 -3.62 13.72 -16.16
N ALA A 14 -3.18 12.73 -16.96
CA ALA A 14 -1.78 12.43 -17.17
C ALA A 14 -0.97 13.64 -17.66
N ALA A 15 -1.54 14.47 -18.53
CA ALA A 15 -0.87 15.69 -19.01
C ALA A 15 -0.67 16.76 -17.93
N LEU A 16 -1.40 16.70 -16.81
CA LEU A 16 -1.28 17.64 -15.69
C LEU A 16 -0.25 17.19 -14.63
N LEU A 17 0.03 15.89 -14.53
CA LEU A 17 0.88 15.29 -13.50
C LEU A 17 2.32 15.84 -13.47
N PRO A 18 2.98 16.12 -14.62
CA PRO A 18 4.33 16.69 -14.61
C PRO A 18 4.41 18.05 -13.90
N ALA A 19 3.36 18.88 -13.97
CA ALA A 19 3.33 20.17 -13.29
C ALA A 19 3.29 20.02 -11.76
N LEU A 20 2.74 18.90 -11.27
CA LEU A 20 2.67 18.51 -9.86
C LEU A 20 3.95 17.81 -9.38
N GLY A 21 4.97 17.73 -10.22
CA GLY A 21 6.25 17.10 -9.90
C GLY A 21 6.26 15.58 -10.06
N ILE A 22 5.20 15.00 -10.65
CA ILE A 22 5.07 13.55 -10.82
C ILE A 22 5.54 13.14 -12.22
N GLN A 23 6.37 12.11 -12.27
CA GLN A 23 6.92 11.50 -13.49
C GLN A 23 6.24 10.16 -13.78
N GLU A 24 6.30 9.70 -15.04
CA GLU A 24 5.71 8.40 -15.42
C GLU A 24 6.32 7.22 -14.65
N SER A 25 7.58 7.32 -14.25
CA SER A 25 8.29 6.33 -13.42
C SER A 25 7.78 6.25 -11.98
N ASP A 26 7.03 7.26 -11.53
CA ASP A 26 6.59 7.39 -10.14
C ASP A 26 5.30 6.58 -9.88
N PHE A 27 4.78 5.95 -10.94
CA PHE A 27 3.61 5.09 -10.88
C PHE A 27 4.02 3.62 -11.00
N GLY A 28 3.52 2.80 -10.08
CA GLY A 28 3.15 1.44 -10.47
C GLY A 28 1.98 1.56 -11.46
N VAL A 29 2.09 0.96 -12.65
CA VAL A 29 1.10 1.11 -13.74
C VAL A 29 -0.35 0.90 -13.27
N PHE A 30 -0.57 0.04 -12.28
CA PHE A 30 -1.87 -0.27 -11.72
C PHE A 30 -2.38 0.76 -10.68
N SER A 31 -1.51 1.37 -9.87
CA SER A 31 -1.94 2.31 -8.82
C SER A 31 -2.50 3.62 -9.40
N LEU A 32 -1.98 4.04 -10.55
CA LEU A 32 -2.50 5.19 -11.30
C LEU A 32 -3.90 4.91 -11.85
N LEU A 33 -4.11 3.74 -12.44
CA LEU A 33 -5.41 3.36 -13.01
C LEU A 33 -6.48 3.24 -11.92
N ASP A 34 -6.16 2.63 -10.78
CA ASP A 34 -7.09 2.52 -9.66
C ASP A 34 -7.49 3.89 -9.11
N THR A 35 -6.51 4.81 -8.99
CA THR A 35 -6.78 6.17 -8.52
C THR A 35 -7.63 6.97 -9.52
N LEU A 36 -7.39 6.80 -10.82
CA LEU A 36 -8.20 7.41 -11.88
C LEU A 36 -9.62 6.84 -11.91
N ASP A 37 -9.79 5.56 -11.59
CA ASP A 37 -11.07 4.89 -11.49
C ASP A 37 -11.92 5.45 -10.34
N ILE A 38 -11.29 5.66 -9.18
CA ILE A 38 -11.90 6.35 -8.04
C ILE A 38 -12.32 7.77 -8.45
N ALA A 39 -11.41 8.56 -9.04
CA ALA A 39 -11.70 9.93 -9.43
C ALA A 39 -12.86 10.02 -10.44
N TRP A 40 -12.88 9.11 -11.43
CA TRP A 40 -13.96 9.01 -12.40
C TRP A 40 -15.30 8.67 -11.74
N SER A 41 -15.31 7.71 -10.81
CA SER A 41 -16.53 7.31 -10.09
C SER A 41 -17.11 8.42 -9.21
N GLN A 42 -16.24 9.31 -8.68
CA GLN A 42 -16.65 10.45 -7.86
C GLN A 42 -16.95 11.71 -8.70
N ASN A 43 -16.93 11.61 -10.04
CA ASN A 43 -17.15 12.73 -10.96
C ASN A 43 -16.17 13.90 -10.75
N TYR A 44 -14.94 13.61 -10.36
CA TYR A 44 -13.91 14.63 -10.22
C TYR A 44 -13.53 15.22 -11.58
N THR A 45 -13.25 16.52 -11.60
CA THR A 45 -12.64 17.16 -12.77
C THR A 45 -11.23 16.63 -13.02
N GLU A 46 -10.67 16.88 -14.20
CA GLU A 46 -9.28 16.49 -14.51
C GLU A 46 -8.26 17.10 -13.53
N TYR A 47 -8.52 18.30 -13.00
CA TYR A 47 -7.67 18.97 -12.02
C TYR A 47 -7.76 18.33 -10.64
N GLU A 48 -8.96 18.01 -10.18
CA GLU A 48 -9.18 17.34 -8.89
C GLU A 48 -8.63 15.91 -8.90
N ALA A 49 -8.76 15.21 -10.02
CA ALA A 49 -8.14 13.90 -10.22
C ALA A 49 -6.62 13.98 -10.23
N ALA A 50 -6.04 14.99 -10.88
CA ALA A 50 -4.60 15.20 -10.87
C ALA A 50 -4.07 15.45 -9.45
N LEU A 51 -4.81 16.21 -8.63
CA LEU A 51 -4.49 16.38 -7.20
C LEU A 51 -4.58 15.07 -6.44
N LEU A 52 -5.67 14.30 -6.60
CA LEU A 52 -5.84 13.00 -5.93
C LEU A 52 -4.67 12.07 -6.24
N VAL A 53 -4.34 11.91 -7.53
CA VAL A 53 -3.21 11.09 -7.98
C VAL A 53 -1.90 11.56 -7.35
N SER A 54 -1.64 12.87 -7.37
CA SER A 54 -0.38 13.41 -6.87
C SER A 54 -0.23 13.25 -5.35
N TYR A 55 -1.33 13.40 -4.59
CA TYR A 55 -1.31 13.13 -3.15
C TYR A 55 -1.14 11.64 -2.84
N THR A 56 -1.72 10.74 -3.63
CA THR A 56 -1.48 9.30 -3.49
C THR A 56 -0.02 8.95 -3.70
N VAL A 57 0.61 9.48 -4.76
CA VAL A 57 2.03 9.28 -5.05
C VAL A 57 2.90 9.88 -3.95
N TYR A 58 2.61 11.11 -3.51
CA TYR A 58 3.30 11.75 -2.39
C TYR A 58 3.25 10.88 -1.12
N GLY A 59 2.07 10.36 -0.76
CA GLY A 59 1.93 9.48 0.40
C GLY A 59 2.75 8.20 0.29
N GLY A 60 2.86 7.63 -0.92
CA GLY A 60 3.74 6.51 -1.22
C GLY A 60 5.22 6.86 -1.02
N MET A 61 5.69 7.94 -1.65
CA MET A 61 7.07 8.43 -1.55
C MET A 61 7.46 8.77 -0.12
N MET A 62 6.56 9.43 0.62
CA MET A 62 6.79 9.84 2.00
C MET A 62 7.02 8.62 2.92
N ARG A 63 6.24 7.55 2.74
CA ARG A 63 6.35 6.28 3.47
C ARG A 63 7.58 5.46 3.05
N ALA A 64 7.95 5.52 1.78
CA ALA A 64 9.17 4.89 1.26
C ALA A 64 10.45 5.65 1.65
N GLY A 65 10.34 6.83 2.27
CA GLY A 65 11.49 7.66 2.63
C GLY A 65 12.18 8.28 1.42
N GLU A 66 11.49 8.43 0.29
CA GLU A 66 12.07 8.99 -0.92
C GLU A 66 12.42 10.46 -0.73
N PRO A 67 13.68 10.88 -1.02
CA PRO A 67 14.11 12.27 -0.84
C PRO A 67 13.26 13.29 -1.62
N ARG A 68 12.75 12.88 -2.78
CA ARG A 68 11.95 13.74 -3.67
C ARG A 68 10.53 14.00 -3.15
N ALA A 69 10.08 13.30 -2.09
CA ALA A 69 8.75 13.51 -1.52
C ALA A 69 8.52 14.97 -1.11
N ALA A 70 9.53 15.64 -0.56
CA ALA A 70 9.45 17.06 -0.18
C ALA A 70 9.25 17.97 -1.40
N ASP A 71 9.99 17.72 -2.49
CA ASP A 71 9.89 18.50 -3.73
C ASP A 71 8.52 18.34 -4.40
N VAL A 72 7.99 17.10 -4.38
CA VAL A 72 6.64 16.79 -4.86
C VAL A 72 5.60 17.51 -4.01
N LYS A 73 5.71 17.46 -2.67
CA LYS A 73 4.80 18.21 -1.77
C LYS A 73 4.79 19.70 -2.08
N SER A 74 5.96 20.31 -2.26
CA SER A 74 6.07 21.74 -2.59
C SER A 74 5.47 22.05 -3.97
N SER A 75 5.67 21.18 -4.95
CA SER A 75 5.08 21.31 -6.29
C SER A 75 3.56 21.23 -6.25
N ILE A 76 3.01 20.25 -5.52
CA ILE A 76 1.57 20.10 -5.29
C ILE A 76 1.01 21.35 -4.63
N ALA A 77 1.60 21.83 -3.52
CA ALA A 77 1.12 23.00 -2.81
C ALA A 77 1.06 24.25 -3.69
N ARG A 78 2.08 24.48 -4.52
CA ARG A 78 2.15 25.61 -5.46
C ARG A 78 1.07 25.54 -6.52
N VAL A 79 0.93 24.40 -7.20
CA VAL A 79 -0.04 24.21 -8.29
C VAL A 79 -1.47 24.20 -7.75
N GLN A 80 -1.69 23.56 -6.61
CA GLN A 80 -2.98 23.58 -5.90
C GLN A 80 -3.42 25.00 -5.59
N GLY A 81 -2.52 25.85 -5.07
CA GLY A 81 -2.83 27.25 -4.78
C GLY A 81 -3.27 28.03 -6.02
N ASP A 82 -2.57 27.85 -7.15
CA ASP A 82 -2.92 28.47 -8.42
C ASP A 82 -4.28 27.97 -8.95
N TRP A 83 -4.53 26.66 -8.89
CA TRP A 83 -5.79 26.07 -9.34
C TRP A 83 -6.97 26.49 -8.46
N LEU A 84 -6.74 26.62 -7.15
CA LEU A 84 -7.74 27.10 -6.21
C LEU A 84 -8.10 28.56 -6.49
N ALA A 85 -7.11 29.41 -6.76
CA ALA A 85 -7.32 30.81 -7.11
C ALA A 85 -8.11 30.97 -8.43
N LYS A 86 -7.91 30.03 -9.38
CA LYS A 86 -8.62 29.99 -10.66
C LYS A 86 -9.99 29.30 -10.60
N GLY A 87 -10.38 28.74 -9.46
CA GLY A 87 -11.63 28.00 -9.30
C GLY A 87 -11.66 26.67 -10.08
N LEU A 88 -10.50 26.10 -10.40
CA LEU A 88 -10.38 24.83 -11.12
C LEU A 88 -10.54 23.61 -10.20
N VAL A 89 -10.37 23.82 -8.89
CA VAL A 89 -10.53 22.79 -7.85
C VAL A 89 -11.37 23.33 -6.69
N SER A 90 -12.17 22.46 -6.06
CA SER A 90 -12.97 22.84 -4.90
C SER A 90 -12.14 23.09 -3.64
N LYS A 91 -12.50 24.13 -2.88
CA LYS A 91 -11.92 24.43 -1.56
C LYS A 91 -12.10 23.28 -0.57
N ASP A 92 -13.26 22.64 -0.58
CA ASP A 92 -13.57 21.55 0.35
C ASP A 92 -12.72 20.32 0.07
N LEU A 93 -12.48 20.03 -1.21
CA LEU A 93 -11.64 18.90 -1.64
C LEU A 93 -10.17 19.13 -1.25
N VAL A 94 -9.67 20.35 -1.47
CA VAL A 94 -8.31 20.75 -1.05
C VAL A 94 -8.15 20.68 0.47
N ALA A 95 -9.15 21.10 1.25
CA ALA A 95 -9.11 21.01 2.71
C ALA A 95 -8.98 19.55 3.18
N ARG A 96 -9.78 18.63 2.61
CA ARG A 96 -9.73 17.20 2.94
C ARG A 96 -8.37 16.57 2.62
N PHE A 97 -7.78 16.91 1.47
CA PHE A 97 -6.45 16.40 1.12
C PHE A 97 -5.37 16.94 2.04
N SER A 98 -5.46 18.22 2.42
CA SER A 98 -4.51 18.84 3.35
C SER A 98 -4.59 18.21 4.74
N GLU A 99 -5.80 17.92 5.23
CA GLU A 99 -6.03 17.18 6.48
C GLU A 99 -5.39 15.78 6.42
N LYS A 100 -5.64 15.04 5.32
CA LYS A 100 -5.08 13.70 5.13
C LYS A 100 -3.55 13.68 5.10
N VAL A 101 -2.93 14.69 4.49
CA VAL A 101 -1.48 14.87 4.50
C VAL A 101 -0.97 15.14 5.93
N GLY A 102 -1.67 15.96 6.70
CA GLY A 102 -1.34 16.24 8.10
C GLY A 102 -1.37 14.96 8.97
N GLU A 103 -2.36 14.09 8.75
CA GLU A 103 -2.42 12.78 9.39
C GLU A 103 -1.18 11.92 9.04
N TRP A 104 -0.85 11.81 7.76
CA TRP A 104 0.30 11.01 7.31
C TRP A 104 1.64 11.54 7.86
N GLU A 105 1.82 12.84 7.93
CA GLU A 105 3.03 13.46 8.48
C GLU A 105 3.15 13.27 9.98
N SER A 106 2.01 13.26 10.69
CA SER A 106 1.96 12.97 12.12
C SER A 106 2.31 11.50 12.41
N GLU A 107 1.82 10.58 11.58
CA GLU A 107 2.17 9.16 11.62
C GLU A 107 3.67 8.95 11.38
N LYS A 108 4.26 9.64 10.39
CA LYS A 108 5.69 9.57 10.09
C LYS A 108 6.57 10.12 11.22
N ASN A 109 6.21 11.25 11.83
CA ASN A 109 6.97 11.82 12.96
C ASN A 109 6.91 10.94 14.22
N THR A 110 5.79 10.22 14.41
CA THR A 110 5.68 9.21 15.47
C THR A 110 6.56 7.98 15.16
N SER A 111 6.70 7.63 13.88
CA SER A 111 7.51 6.51 13.39
C SER A 111 9.03 6.80 13.37
N GLU A 112 9.44 8.04 13.11
CA GLU A 112 10.87 8.44 13.05
C GLU A 112 11.54 8.54 14.43
N THR A 113 10.75 8.50 15.52
CA THR A 113 11.28 8.44 16.89
C THR A 113 11.58 7.00 17.34
N GLN A 114 11.16 5.98 16.58
CA GLN A 114 11.45 4.57 16.88
C GLN A 114 12.51 4.03 15.92
N LYS A 115 13.78 4.32 16.23
CA LYS A 115 14.90 3.57 15.67
C LYS A 115 14.89 2.13 16.21
N GLU A 116 15.05 1.19 15.28
CA GLU A 116 15.58 -0.17 15.45
C GLU A 116 15.39 -0.80 16.84
N GLY A 117 14.25 -1.46 17.00
CA GLY A 117 13.99 -2.36 18.11
C GLY A 117 12.64 -3.01 17.89
N PHE A 118 12.53 -4.31 18.15
CA PHE A 118 11.27 -5.03 18.17
C PHE A 118 10.19 -4.18 18.87
N PRO A 119 9.00 -3.99 18.27
CA PRO A 119 7.95 -3.23 18.92
C PRO A 119 7.59 -3.89 20.27
N PRO A 120 7.39 -3.11 21.35
CA PRO A 120 6.87 -3.65 22.60
C PRO A 120 5.55 -4.39 22.35
N GLU A 121 5.28 -5.45 23.13
CA GLU A 121 4.15 -6.38 22.98
C GLU A 121 2.75 -5.72 22.91
N GLU A 122 2.62 -4.42 23.20
CA GLU A 122 1.37 -3.66 23.22
C GLU A 122 1.07 -2.86 21.94
N GLU A 123 1.96 -2.82 20.94
CA GLU A 123 1.78 -2.00 19.71
C GLU A 123 1.76 -2.83 18.40
N VAL A 124 1.19 -4.04 18.41
CA VAL A 124 0.85 -4.71 17.15
C VAL A 124 -0.26 -3.91 16.47
N SER A 125 0.04 -3.39 15.27
CA SER A 125 -0.88 -2.51 14.55
C SER A 125 -2.22 -3.19 14.28
N ARG A 126 -3.31 -2.42 14.37
CA ARG A 126 -4.64 -2.88 13.96
C ARG A 126 -4.66 -3.39 12.52
N ILE A 127 -3.84 -2.82 11.64
CA ILE A 127 -3.68 -3.28 10.25
C ILE A 127 -3.10 -4.69 10.23
N PHE A 128 -2.07 -4.95 11.03
CA PHE A 128 -1.46 -6.27 11.12
C PHE A 128 -2.44 -7.31 11.71
N LEU A 129 -3.08 -6.98 12.84
CA LEU A 129 -4.06 -7.85 13.48
C LEU A 129 -5.24 -8.17 12.56
N ALA A 130 -5.73 -7.17 11.82
CA ALA A 130 -6.81 -7.36 10.85
C ALA A 130 -6.41 -8.30 9.70
N ASN A 131 -5.13 -8.48 9.42
CA ASN A 131 -4.64 -9.33 8.33
C ASN A 131 -4.12 -10.70 8.79
N LEU A 132 -4.08 -10.97 10.10
CA LEU A 132 -3.73 -12.29 10.60
C LEU A 132 -4.79 -13.33 10.16
N PRO A 133 -4.38 -14.53 9.73
CA PRO A 133 -5.27 -15.66 9.56
C PRO A 133 -6.06 -15.90 10.85
N ASP A 134 -7.38 -15.99 10.72
CA ASP A 134 -8.23 -16.28 11.85
C ASP A 134 -8.05 -17.76 12.28
N PRO A 135 -7.55 -18.02 13.51
CA PRO A 135 -7.27 -19.38 13.96
C PRO A 135 -8.54 -20.24 14.10
N ALA A 136 -9.73 -19.63 14.20
CA ALA A 136 -10.98 -20.36 14.25
C ALA A 136 -11.47 -20.83 12.86
N ALA A 137 -11.08 -20.15 11.78
CA ALA A 137 -11.51 -20.44 10.42
C ALA A 137 -10.41 -21.05 9.53
N SER A 138 -9.14 -20.77 9.83
CA SER A 138 -8.00 -21.15 9.00
C SER A 138 -6.92 -21.82 9.83
N ARG A 139 -6.54 -23.04 9.46
CA ARG A 139 -5.38 -23.75 10.04
C ARG A 139 -4.20 -23.68 9.09
N PRO A 140 -2.96 -23.59 9.60
CA PRO A 140 -1.80 -23.64 8.75
C PRO A 140 -1.72 -25.01 8.06
N ILE A 141 -1.44 -24.99 6.76
CA ILE A 141 -1.19 -26.18 5.95
C ILE A 141 0.22 -26.71 6.21
N ASP A 142 1.14 -25.81 6.55
CA ASP A 142 2.54 -26.14 6.80
C ASP A 142 3.18 -25.17 7.78
N ILE A 143 4.14 -25.66 8.55
CA ILE A 143 4.92 -24.86 9.50
C ILE A 143 6.38 -25.22 9.29
N SER A 144 7.16 -24.25 8.81
CA SER A 144 8.61 -24.36 8.63
C SER A 144 9.32 -23.60 9.74
N GLN A 145 10.22 -24.25 10.47
CA GLN A 145 11.06 -23.59 11.48
C GLN A 145 12.40 -23.15 10.89
N PHE A 146 12.96 -22.07 11.43
CA PHE A 146 14.32 -21.59 11.19
C PHE A 146 14.92 -21.10 12.52
N SER A 147 16.23 -20.77 12.55
CA SER A 147 17.05 -20.47 13.75
C SER A 147 16.28 -20.17 15.04
N ASP A 148 15.59 -19.04 15.07
CA ASP A 148 14.86 -18.48 16.19
C ASP A 148 13.43 -18.10 15.78
N GLY A 149 12.90 -18.70 14.72
CA GLY A 149 11.59 -18.34 14.18
C GLY A 149 10.86 -19.45 13.45
N MET A 150 9.65 -19.13 13.02
CA MET A 150 8.81 -20.03 12.25
C MET A 150 8.03 -19.28 11.17
N ILE A 151 7.69 -20.01 10.10
CA ILE A 151 6.82 -19.58 9.02
C ILE A 151 5.63 -20.52 9.00
N ALA A 152 4.44 -20.01 9.30
CA ALA A 152 3.18 -20.73 9.19
C ALA A 152 2.51 -20.37 7.86
N TYR A 153 2.33 -21.36 6.99
CA TYR A 153 1.74 -21.21 5.66
C TYR A 153 0.26 -21.59 5.65
N TYR A 154 -0.54 -20.80 4.96
CA TYR A 154 -1.98 -20.95 4.81
C TYR A 154 -2.39 -20.74 3.34
N GLU A 155 -3.45 -21.41 2.90
CA GLU A 155 -4.11 -21.12 1.62
C GLU A 155 -5.51 -20.58 1.87
N ASN A 156 -5.90 -19.58 1.09
CA ASN A 156 -7.22 -18.93 1.15
C ASN A 156 -7.61 -18.53 2.59
N ALA A 157 -6.64 -18.05 3.37
CA ALA A 157 -6.84 -17.75 4.77
C ALA A 157 -7.82 -16.58 4.94
N THR A 158 -8.92 -16.83 5.67
CA THR A 158 -9.81 -15.77 6.13
C THR A 158 -9.09 -14.98 7.21
N SER A 159 -9.05 -13.66 7.07
CA SER A 159 -8.41 -12.80 8.05
C SER A 159 -9.36 -12.42 9.20
N VAL A 160 -8.80 -12.08 10.37
CA VAL A 160 -9.60 -11.57 11.51
C VAL A 160 -10.37 -10.29 11.13
N GLY A 161 -9.78 -9.42 10.30
CA GLY A 161 -10.41 -8.20 9.79
C GLY A 161 -11.61 -8.47 8.90
N GLU A 162 -11.54 -9.47 8.03
CA GLU A 162 -12.67 -9.89 7.19
C GLU A 162 -13.88 -10.32 8.04
N LYS A 163 -13.65 -11.02 9.17
CA LYS A 163 -14.72 -11.36 10.14
C LYS A 163 -15.34 -10.13 10.80
N LEU A 164 -14.55 -9.08 10.99
CA LEU A 164 -14.99 -7.82 11.58
C LEU A 164 -15.64 -6.88 10.56
N GLY A 165 -15.88 -7.36 9.34
CA GLY A 165 -16.50 -6.57 8.27
C GLY A 165 -15.58 -5.54 7.64
N VAL A 166 -14.27 -5.61 7.89
CA VAL A 166 -13.26 -4.86 7.15
C VAL A 166 -13.04 -5.61 5.83
N PRO A 167 -13.46 -5.07 4.67
CA PRO A 167 -13.27 -5.75 3.41
C PRO A 167 -11.76 -5.91 3.16
N GLY A 168 -11.29 -7.13 2.94
CA GLY A 168 -9.98 -7.33 2.33
C GLY A 168 -9.96 -6.61 0.99
N PHE A 169 -8.95 -5.78 0.72
CA PHE A 169 -8.87 -5.04 -0.54
C PHE A 169 -8.78 -5.99 -1.75
N MET A 170 -8.24 -7.21 -1.55
CA MET A 170 -8.10 -8.28 -2.55
C MET A 170 -8.16 -9.67 -1.87
N SER A 171 -8.53 -10.71 -2.61
CA SER A 171 -8.50 -12.08 -2.07
C SER A 171 -7.05 -12.58 -1.98
N ALA A 172 -6.65 -13.04 -0.80
CA ALA A 172 -5.34 -13.65 -0.60
C ALA A 172 -5.44 -15.17 -0.82
N THR A 173 -4.79 -15.68 -1.86
CA THR A 173 -4.79 -17.12 -2.15
C THR A 173 -3.76 -17.88 -1.31
N LYS A 174 -2.66 -17.21 -0.92
CA LYS A 174 -1.57 -17.77 -0.13
C LYS A 174 -1.10 -16.75 0.90
N THR A 175 -0.90 -17.21 2.13
CA THR A 175 -0.46 -16.38 3.25
C THR A 175 0.63 -17.10 4.02
N ALA A 176 1.71 -16.40 4.37
CA ALA A 176 2.72 -16.87 5.30
C ALA A 176 2.81 -15.90 6.47
N VAL A 177 2.62 -16.40 7.68
CA VAL A 177 2.85 -15.64 8.92
C VAL A 177 4.24 -16.00 9.42
N VAL A 178 5.09 -15.00 9.61
CA VAL A 178 6.43 -15.18 10.15
C VAL A 178 6.47 -14.69 11.59
N SER A 179 7.01 -15.53 12.46
CA SER A 179 7.25 -15.21 13.86
C SER A 179 8.72 -15.46 14.19
N VAL A 180 9.30 -14.61 15.04
CA VAL A 180 10.67 -14.74 15.57
C VAL A 180 10.60 -14.57 17.08
N LYS A 181 11.26 -15.45 17.83
CA LYS A 181 11.24 -15.50 19.31
C LYS A 181 9.82 -15.42 19.87
N GLU A 182 8.93 -16.23 19.29
CA GLU A 182 7.50 -16.31 19.64
C GLU A 182 6.68 -15.03 19.37
N GLN A 183 7.28 -13.99 18.78
CA GLN A 183 6.60 -12.75 18.43
C GLN A 183 6.31 -12.67 16.93
N PRO A 184 5.13 -12.16 16.51
CA PRO A 184 4.82 -11.97 15.10
C PRO A 184 5.70 -10.87 14.49
N LEU A 185 6.39 -11.19 13.41
CA LEU A 185 7.29 -10.26 12.71
C LEU A 185 6.59 -9.61 11.51
N CYS A 186 6.10 -10.43 10.60
CA CYS A 186 5.45 -9.98 9.38
C CYS A 186 4.49 -11.05 8.81
N ILE A 187 3.60 -10.60 7.93
CA ILE A 187 2.73 -11.45 7.12
C ILE A 187 3.10 -11.21 5.67
N TYR A 188 3.39 -12.28 4.93
CA TYR A 188 3.47 -12.24 3.47
C TYR A 188 2.17 -12.77 2.87
N ARG A 189 1.63 -12.09 1.85
CA ARG A 189 0.43 -12.52 1.12
C ARG A 189 0.68 -12.48 -0.39
N TYR A 190 0.14 -13.47 -1.09
CA TYR A 190 -0.18 -13.33 -2.51
C TYR A 190 -1.57 -12.76 -2.64
N GLU A 191 -1.61 -11.51 -3.09
CA GLU A 191 -2.85 -10.83 -3.41
C GLU A 191 -3.10 -10.96 -4.90
N LYS A 192 -4.28 -11.48 -5.24
CA LYS A 192 -4.71 -11.56 -6.63
C LYS A 192 -5.32 -10.22 -7.01
N GLY A 193 -4.64 -9.52 -7.91
CA GLY A 193 -5.14 -8.31 -8.53
C GLY A 193 -6.44 -8.55 -9.30
N PRO A 194 -7.23 -7.50 -9.56
CA PRO A 194 -8.49 -7.59 -10.29
C PRO A 194 -8.34 -8.14 -11.73
N LEU A 195 -7.13 -8.08 -12.30
CA LEU A 195 -6.80 -8.62 -13.62
C LEU A 195 -6.23 -10.06 -13.58
N GLY A 196 -6.13 -10.64 -12.39
CA GLY A 196 -5.69 -12.02 -12.17
C GLY A 196 -4.19 -12.20 -11.98
N GLU A 197 -3.41 -11.12 -11.98
CA GLU A 197 -1.98 -11.10 -11.65
C GLU A 197 -1.77 -11.24 -10.14
N PHE A 198 -0.65 -11.84 -9.73
CA PHE A 198 -0.30 -12.01 -8.33
C PHE A 198 0.81 -11.04 -7.94
N ALA A 199 0.61 -10.35 -6.82
CA ALA A 199 1.64 -9.54 -6.18
C ALA A 199 1.98 -10.11 -4.80
N LEU A 200 3.26 -10.02 -4.43
CA LEU A 200 3.69 -10.32 -3.06
C LEU A 200 3.67 -9.07 -2.22
N VAL A 201 2.90 -9.14 -1.14
CA VAL A 201 2.76 -8.06 -0.17
C VAL A 201 3.31 -8.53 1.17
N GLU A 202 4.10 -7.68 1.83
CA GLU A 202 4.50 -7.83 3.23
C GLU A 202 3.75 -6.82 4.08
N ILE A 203 3.23 -7.29 5.21
CA ILE A 203 2.63 -6.48 6.26
C ILE A 203 3.44 -6.73 7.53
N LYS A 204 4.18 -5.72 7.98
CA LYS A 204 4.99 -5.81 9.20
C LYS A 204 4.11 -5.66 10.45
N ALA A 205 4.58 -6.14 11.59
CA ALA A 205 3.86 -6.04 12.88
C ALA A 205 3.43 -4.61 13.25
N ASN A 206 4.24 -3.60 12.87
CA ASN A 206 3.93 -2.19 13.05
C ASN A 206 2.89 -1.62 12.05
N GLY A 207 2.38 -2.44 11.13
CA GLY A 207 1.38 -2.06 10.13
C GLY A 207 1.95 -1.48 8.84
N ALA A 208 3.28 -1.38 8.70
CA ALA A 208 3.90 -0.98 7.43
C ALA A 208 3.62 -2.05 6.35
N ILE A 209 3.22 -1.60 5.16
CA ILE A 209 2.92 -2.47 4.02
C ILE A 209 3.95 -2.23 2.93
N SER A 210 4.55 -3.30 2.41
CA SER A 210 5.46 -3.29 1.27
C SER A 210 4.91 -4.18 0.16
N ASN A 211 4.97 -3.73 -1.09
CA ASN A 211 4.58 -4.52 -2.26
C ASN A 211 5.84 -4.77 -3.10
N PHE A 212 6.18 -6.03 -3.33
CA PHE A 212 7.38 -6.45 -4.06
C PHE A 212 7.16 -6.64 -5.56
N GLY A 213 5.99 -6.25 -6.06
CA GLY A 213 5.65 -6.31 -7.47
C GLY A 213 5.04 -7.63 -7.91
N GLN A 214 4.84 -7.74 -9.22
CA GLN A 214 4.25 -8.89 -9.89
C GLN A 214 5.18 -10.09 -9.83
N LEU A 215 4.62 -11.27 -9.62
CA LEU A 215 5.36 -12.52 -9.62
C LEU A 215 4.89 -13.45 -10.73
N ASP A 216 5.84 -14.12 -11.36
CA ASP A 216 5.63 -14.97 -12.53
C ASP A 216 5.01 -16.34 -12.17
N GLY A 217 4.94 -16.70 -10.88
CA GLY A 217 4.52 -18.02 -10.40
C GLY A 217 3.51 -17.99 -9.26
N ASP A 218 2.44 -18.79 -9.40
CA ASP A 218 1.38 -19.00 -8.39
C ASP A 218 1.48 -20.38 -7.70
N THR A 219 2.63 -21.05 -7.75
CA THR A 219 2.79 -22.30 -7.00
C THR A 219 3.12 -22.00 -5.54
N ARG A 220 2.75 -22.93 -4.64
CA ARG A 220 3.16 -22.88 -3.22
C ARG A 220 4.68 -22.81 -3.09
N THR A 221 5.41 -23.54 -3.92
CA THR A 221 6.88 -23.57 -3.90
C THR A 221 7.45 -22.21 -4.24
N ASP A 222 6.95 -21.56 -5.29
CA ASP A 222 7.40 -20.22 -5.70
C ASP A 222 7.11 -19.19 -4.61
N PHE A 223 5.90 -19.23 -4.04
CA PHE A 223 5.53 -18.38 -2.91
C PHE A 223 6.50 -18.52 -1.74
N MET A 224 6.72 -19.76 -1.28
CA MET A 224 7.58 -20.02 -0.13
C MET A 224 9.04 -19.69 -0.39
N ASN A 225 9.52 -19.85 -1.64
CA ASN A 225 10.86 -19.44 -2.03
C ASN A 225 11.02 -17.92 -1.96
N ASN A 226 10.04 -17.17 -2.47
CA ASN A 226 10.02 -15.71 -2.39
C ASN A 226 9.97 -15.23 -0.93
N VAL A 227 9.08 -15.81 -0.11
CA VAL A 227 8.99 -15.50 1.33
C VAL A 227 10.34 -15.70 2.02
N LYS A 228 10.99 -16.85 1.80
CA LYS A 228 12.30 -17.13 2.41
C LYS A 228 13.38 -16.15 1.92
N TYR A 229 13.39 -15.85 0.62
CA TYR A 229 14.33 -14.89 0.03
C TYR A 229 14.20 -13.51 0.67
N TYR A 230 12.97 -12.96 0.75
CA TYR A 230 12.74 -11.64 1.33
C TYR A 230 12.95 -11.63 2.85
N LEU A 231 12.58 -12.71 3.54
CA LEU A 231 12.82 -12.84 4.99
C LEU A 231 14.33 -12.75 5.31
N LEU A 232 15.15 -13.52 4.59
CA LEU A 232 16.61 -13.50 4.74
C LEU A 232 17.21 -12.15 4.34
N THR A 233 16.73 -11.55 3.26
CA THR A 233 17.33 -10.30 2.74
C THR A 233 16.98 -9.08 3.60
N LEU A 234 15.77 -9.04 4.18
CA LEU A 234 15.22 -7.84 4.81
C LEU A 234 15.22 -7.88 6.34
N HIS A 235 15.14 -9.07 6.96
CA HIS A 235 14.92 -9.19 8.40
C HIS A 235 16.00 -9.97 9.14
N ILE A 236 16.68 -10.89 8.45
CA ILE A 236 17.75 -11.71 9.02
C ILE A 236 19.06 -11.30 8.34
N ARG A 237 19.61 -10.15 8.73
CA ARG A 237 21.01 -9.83 8.40
C ARG A 237 21.92 -10.60 9.36
N ASP A 238 22.87 -11.34 8.81
CA ASP A 238 24.06 -11.81 9.55
C ASP A 238 24.80 -10.63 10.20
#